data_AF-A0A6J5WIS4-F1
#
_entry.id   AF-A0A6J5WIS4-F1
#
_cell.length_a   1.000
_cell.length_b   1.000
_cell.length_c   1.000
_cell.angle_alpha   90.00
_cell.angle_beta   90.00
_cell.angle_gamma   90.00
#
_symmetry.space_group_name_H-M   'P 1'
#
loop_
_entity.id
_entity.type
_entity.pdbx_description
1 polymer ?
#
loop_
_entity_poly.entity_id
_entity_poly.type
_entity_poly.pdbx_seq_one_letter_code
_entity_poly.pdbx_strand_id
1 'polypeptide(L)'
;MVRSNNRTIFFEKWYAQKNYSTKLKEQDVLNGLMKEGVFRELGLSVRFLDTRYFSGFCEVSRDFKSVTTVHANCCRTLGAKVVDLTAVVHDWKRFKSLSNSNSTSTLKWTNHVACNRSWKCNKVTCG
;
A
#
# COMPACT_ATOMS: atom_id res chain seq x y z
N MET A 1 -3.61 -2.68 -29.37
CA MET A 1 -4.66 -3.60 -28.91
C MET A 1 -4.00 -4.61 -27.97
N VAL A 2 -4.35 -4.61 -26.67
CA VAL A 2 -3.77 -5.55 -25.69
C VAL A 2 -4.45 -6.90 -25.87
N ARG A 3 -3.70 -7.95 -26.24
CA ARG A 3 -4.19 -9.33 -26.33
C ARG A 3 -4.04 -10.00 -24.97
N SER A 4 -5.10 -10.67 -24.51
CA SER A 4 -5.03 -11.54 -23.34
C SER A 4 -4.07 -12.70 -23.60
N ASN A 5 -3.41 -13.17 -22.54
CA ASN A 5 -2.56 -14.36 -22.56
C ASN A 5 -2.83 -15.19 -21.29
N ASN A 6 -2.24 -16.37 -21.18
CA ASN A 6 -2.48 -17.24 -20.01
C ASN A 6 -2.11 -16.58 -18.67
N ARG A 7 -1.21 -15.58 -18.68
CA ARG A 7 -0.85 -14.82 -17.48
C ARG A 7 -1.93 -13.79 -17.11
N THR A 8 -2.69 -13.26 -18.07
CA THR A 8 -3.78 -12.30 -17.77
C THR A 8 -5.00 -12.97 -17.14
N ILE A 9 -5.16 -14.29 -17.26
CA ILE A 9 -6.19 -15.09 -16.55
C ILE A 9 -6.11 -14.89 -15.03
N PHE A 10 -4.90 -14.61 -14.52
CA PHE A 10 -4.69 -14.28 -13.13
C PHE A 10 -5.58 -13.13 -12.65
N PHE A 11 -5.71 -12.07 -13.45
CA PHE A 11 -6.53 -10.92 -13.09
C PHE A 11 -8.00 -11.31 -12.98
N GLU A 12 -8.52 -12.16 -13.86
CA GLU A 12 -9.90 -12.64 -13.78
C GLU A 12 -10.16 -13.43 -12.50
N LYS A 13 -9.27 -14.38 -12.16
CA LYS A 13 -9.35 -15.14 -10.90
C LYS A 13 -9.27 -14.23 -9.68
N TRP A 14 -8.37 -13.25 -9.71
CA TRP A 14 -8.20 -12.30 -8.62
C TRP A 14 -9.41 -11.38 -8.45
N TYR A 15 -9.96 -10.84 -9.53
CA TYR A 15 -11.19 -10.04 -9.47
C TYR A 15 -12.38 -10.85 -8.95
N ALA A 16 -12.54 -12.11 -9.38
CA ALA A 16 -13.60 -12.98 -8.89
C ALA A 16 -13.48 -13.22 -7.37
N GLN A 17 -12.28 -13.58 -6.89
CA GLN A 17 -12.04 -13.82 -5.47
C GLN A 17 -12.19 -12.56 -4.62
N LYS A 18 -11.74 -11.41 -5.15
CA LYS A 18 -11.88 -10.11 -4.51
C LYS A 18 -13.35 -9.75 -4.33
N ASN A 19 -14.18 -9.92 -5.37
CA ASN A 19 -15.60 -9.56 -5.32
C ASN A 19 -16.40 -10.44 -4.36
N TYR A 20 -15.98 -11.70 -4.16
CA TYR A 20 -16.58 -12.59 -3.16
C TYR A 20 -16.15 -12.25 -1.72
N SER A 21 -14.96 -11.67 -1.54
CA SER A 21 -14.34 -11.45 -0.24
C SER A 21 -14.74 -10.10 0.38
N THR A 22 -15.86 -10.07 1.12
CA THR A 22 -16.40 -8.83 1.72
C THR A 22 -15.60 -8.27 2.91
N LYS A 23 -14.71 -9.06 3.52
CA LYS A 23 -13.94 -8.65 4.73
C LYS A 23 -12.43 -8.62 4.55
N LEU A 24 -11.92 -9.00 3.38
CA LEU A 24 -10.48 -9.07 3.12
C LEU A 24 -10.01 -7.85 2.34
N LYS A 25 -8.77 -7.43 2.58
CA LYS A 25 -8.13 -6.44 1.72
C LYS A 25 -7.72 -7.10 0.40
N GLU A 26 -7.59 -6.28 -0.64
CA GLU A 26 -7.12 -6.71 -1.96
C GLU A 26 -5.80 -7.50 -1.92
N GLN A 27 -4.86 -7.08 -1.05
CA GLN A 27 -3.59 -7.76 -0.87
C GLN A 27 -3.72 -9.06 -0.07
N ASP A 28 -4.69 -9.17 0.85
CA ASP A 28 -4.97 -10.41 1.57
C ASP A 28 -5.52 -11.48 0.59
N VAL A 29 -6.41 -11.05 -0.32
CA VAL A 29 -6.92 -11.89 -1.41
C VAL A 29 -5.79 -12.35 -2.33
N LEU A 30 -4.91 -11.43 -2.72
CA LEU A 30 -3.73 -11.74 -3.54
C LEU A 30 -2.82 -12.78 -2.86
N ASN A 31 -2.55 -12.59 -1.56
CA ASN A 31 -1.75 -13.50 -0.76
C ASN A 31 -2.42 -14.88 -0.61
N GLY A 32 -3.75 -14.92 -0.54
CA GLY A 32 -4.53 -16.17 -0.54
C GLY A 32 -4.29 -16.97 -1.82
N LEU A 33 -4.48 -16.36 -2.99
CA LEU A 33 -4.25 -17.01 -4.29
C LEU A 33 -2.80 -17.49 -4.46
N MET A 34 -1.84 -16.71 -3.94
CA MET A 34 -0.44 -17.12 -3.91
C MET A 34 -0.24 -18.39 -3.07
N LYS A 35 -0.83 -18.46 -1.87
CA LYS A 35 -0.77 -19.63 -0.98
C LYS A 35 -1.50 -20.84 -1.53
N GLU A 36 -2.59 -20.63 -2.26
CA GLU A 36 -3.36 -21.67 -2.96
C GLU A 36 -2.62 -22.23 -4.19
N GLY A 37 -1.50 -21.62 -4.61
CA GLY A 37 -0.66 -22.12 -5.69
C GLY A 37 -1.02 -21.60 -7.08
N VAL A 38 -1.99 -20.69 -7.19
CA VAL A 38 -2.47 -20.12 -8.47
C VAL A 38 -1.33 -19.50 -9.30
N PHE A 39 -0.33 -18.92 -8.64
CA PHE A 39 0.80 -18.32 -9.33
C PHE A 39 1.67 -19.37 -10.04
N ARG A 40 1.87 -20.53 -9.40
CA ARG A 40 2.61 -21.64 -9.97
C ARG A 40 1.84 -22.28 -11.12
N GLU A 41 0.53 -22.46 -10.96
CA GLU A 41 -0.36 -23.00 -12.00
C GLU A 41 -0.33 -22.16 -13.28
N LEU A 42 -0.30 -20.83 -13.14
CA LEU A 42 -0.28 -19.90 -14.26
C LEU A 42 1.15 -19.56 -14.75
N GLY A 43 2.19 -20.19 -14.19
CA GLY A 43 3.58 -19.93 -14.56
C GLY A 43 4.03 -18.48 -14.32
N LEU A 44 3.50 -17.84 -13.27
CA LEU A 44 3.84 -16.48 -12.88
C LEU A 44 5.09 -16.46 -12.00
N SER A 45 6.05 -15.62 -12.37
CA SER A 45 7.15 -15.25 -11.50
C SER A 45 6.81 -13.92 -10.81
N VAL A 46 6.80 -13.94 -9.48
CA VAL A 46 6.51 -12.77 -8.65
C VAL A 46 7.72 -12.41 -7.79
N ARG A 47 7.91 -11.12 -7.58
CA ARG A 47 8.95 -10.56 -6.72
C ARG A 47 8.35 -9.54 -5.78
N PHE A 48 8.76 -9.58 -4.53
CA PHE A 48 8.46 -8.50 -3.60
C PHE A 48 9.35 -7.30 -3.92
N LEU A 49 8.76 -6.11 -3.83
CA LEU A 49 9.49 -4.86 -4.00
C LEU A 49 10.04 -4.44 -2.63
N ASP A 50 11.27 -3.93 -2.63
CA ASP A 50 11.95 -3.51 -1.41
C ASP A 50 11.27 -2.29 -0.79
N THR A 51 10.90 -2.41 0.48
CA THR A 51 10.18 -1.39 1.26
C THR A 51 11.01 -0.13 1.51
N ARG A 52 12.32 -0.19 1.26
CA ARG A 52 13.18 1.01 1.19
C ARG A 52 12.71 2.00 0.13
N TYR A 53 12.38 1.50 -1.07
CA TYR A 53 11.94 2.31 -2.21
C TYR A 53 10.42 2.40 -2.31
N PHE A 54 9.72 1.32 -1.93
CA PHE A 54 8.27 1.19 -1.93
C PHE A 54 7.74 1.15 -0.49
N SER A 55 7.84 2.28 0.20
CA SER A 55 7.38 2.43 1.58
C SER A 55 5.87 2.21 1.67
N GLY A 56 5.38 1.83 2.84
CA GLY A 56 3.95 1.74 3.09
C GLY A 56 3.59 1.97 4.55
N PHE A 57 2.30 2.15 4.83
CA PHE A 57 1.89 2.54 6.19
C PHE A 57 2.11 1.46 7.24
N CYS A 58 2.21 0.20 6.83
CA CYS A 58 2.56 -0.92 7.71
C CYS A 58 4.05 -1.28 7.68
N GLU A 59 4.82 -0.67 6.78
CA GLU A 59 6.26 -0.84 6.71
C GLU A 59 6.88 0.46 6.19
N VAL A 60 7.05 1.40 7.12
CA VAL A 60 7.46 2.77 6.81
C VAL A 60 8.98 2.82 6.66
N SER A 61 9.46 3.16 5.46
CA SER A 61 10.88 3.40 5.21
C SER A 61 11.39 4.56 6.07
N ARG A 62 12.61 4.44 6.59
CA ARG A 62 13.22 5.50 7.41
C ARG A 62 13.93 6.58 6.59
N ASP A 63 14.14 6.32 5.30
CA ASP A 63 14.98 7.16 4.44
C ASP A 63 14.14 7.85 3.36
N PHE A 64 13.81 9.12 3.61
CA PHE A 64 13.11 9.97 2.64
C PHE A 64 13.84 10.04 1.29
N LYS A 65 15.17 9.94 1.24
CA LYS A 65 15.91 10.08 -0.03
C LYS A 65 15.71 8.90 -0.97
N SER A 66 15.46 7.71 -0.44
CA SER A 66 15.31 6.50 -1.24
C SER A 66 13.85 6.13 -1.53
N VAL A 67 12.87 6.70 -0.82
CA VAL A 67 11.45 6.42 -1.09
C VAL A 67 11.02 7.02 -2.43
N THR A 68 10.53 6.16 -3.32
CA THR A 68 9.97 6.53 -4.62
C THR A 68 8.44 6.46 -4.62
N THR A 69 7.86 5.54 -3.86
CA THR A 69 6.41 5.33 -3.81
C THR A 69 5.99 4.99 -2.39
N VAL A 70 4.85 5.55 -1.94
CA VAL A 70 4.25 5.26 -0.64
C VAL A 70 2.88 4.63 -0.83
N HIS A 71 2.65 3.48 -0.21
CA HIS A 71 1.41 2.73 -0.33
C HIS A 71 0.59 2.67 0.97
N ALA A 72 -0.73 2.77 0.82
CA ALA A 72 -1.70 2.66 1.92
C ALA A 72 -2.55 1.38 1.82
N ASN A 73 -1.99 0.29 1.28
CA ASN A 73 -2.65 -1.03 1.16
C ASN A 73 -3.23 -1.51 2.47
N CYS A 74 -2.48 -1.38 3.55
CA CYS A 74 -2.84 -1.99 4.81
C CYS A 74 -3.88 -1.20 5.60
N CYS A 75 -4.40 -0.10 5.05
CA CYS A 75 -5.50 0.67 5.63
C CYS A 75 -6.85 0.20 5.09
N ARG A 76 -7.86 0.17 5.95
CA ARG A 76 -9.16 -0.42 5.64
C ARG A 76 -10.09 0.52 4.87
N THR A 77 -10.14 1.79 5.24
CA THR A 77 -11.12 2.75 4.70
C THR A 77 -10.47 3.77 3.77
N LEU A 78 -11.23 4.24 2.77
CA LEU A 78 -10.76 5.27 1.82
C LEU A 78 -10.42 6.58 2.52
N GLY A 79 -11.27 7.04 3.45
CA GLY A 79 -11.03 8.27 4.21
C GLY A 79 -9.71 8.23 4.98
N ALA A 80 -9.40 7.13 5.67
CA ALA A 80 -8.14 6.98 6.37
C ALA A 80 -6.93 7.00 5.42
N LYS A 81 -7.05 6.36 4.23
CA LYS A 81 -6.00 6.41 3.19
C LYS A 81 -5.75 7.86 2.76
N VAL A 82 -6.80 8.61 2.44
CA VAL A 82 -6.67 10.01 1.96
C VAL A 82 -6.03 10.91 3.02
N VAL A 83 -6.46 10.81 4.28
CA VAL A 83 -5.91 11.62 5.39
C VAL A 83 -4.41 11.39 5.56
N ASP A 84 -3.99 10.14 5.70
CA ASP A 84 -2.58 9.83 5.97
C ASP A 84 -1.69 10.00 4.72
N LEU A 85 -2.22 9.78 3.50
CA LEU A 85 -1.48 10.07 2.26
C LEU A 85 -1.27 11.58 2.07
N THR A 86 -2.26 12.39 2.44
CA THR A 86 -2.10 13.86 2.45
C THR A 86 -0.96 14.27 3.36
N ALA A 87 -0.88 13.69 4.57
CA ALA A 87 0.22 13.95 5.51
C ALA A 87 1.59 13.56 4.92
N VAL A 88 1.70 12.40 4.25
CA VAL A 88 2.92 11.98 3.54
C VAL A 88 3.35 12.98 2.48
N VAL A 89 2.41 13.54 1.71
CA VAL A 89 2.71 14.57 0.70
C VAL A 89 3.24 15.84 1.36
N HIS A 90 2.70 16.24 2.52
CA HIS A 90 3.21 17.39 3.27
C HIS A 90 4.63 17.14 3.81
N ASP A 91 4.90 15.96 4.38
CA ASP A 91 6.23 15.58 4.85
C ASP A 91 7.25 15.59 3.70
N TRP A 92 6.84 15.09 2.52
CA TRP A 92 7.67 15.13 1.32
C TRP A 92 8.00 16.55 0.87
N LYS A 93 7.01 17.45 0.85
CA LYS A 93 7.22 18.87 0.51
C LYS A 93 8.19 19.54 1.49
N ARG A 94 8.02 19.28 2.78
CA ARG A 94 8.91 19.76 3.84
C ARG A 94 10.33 19.21 3.68
N PHE A 95 10.47 17.93 3.34
CA PHE A 95 11.75 17.32 3.03
C PHE A 95 12.43 18.01 1.84
N LYS A 96 11.69 18.26 0.76
CA LYS A 96 12.22 18.94 -0.43
C LYS A 96 12.63 20.38 -0.14
N SER A 97 11.88 21.12 0.68
CA SER A 97 12.27 22.49 1.08
C SER A 97 13.53 22.47 1.94
N LEU A 98 13.61 21.54 2.90
CA LEU A 98 14.75 21.44 3.81
C LEU A 98 16.01 20.92 3.12
N SER A 99 15.88 20.03 2.13
CA SER A 99 17.03 19.58 1.33
C SER A 99 17.67 20.70 0.51
N ASN A 100 16.97 21.82 0.29
CA ASN A 100 17.50 22.99 -0.41
C ASN A 100 18.16 23.99 0.56
N SER A 101 17.96 23.83 1.87
CA SER A 101 18.64 24.59 2.92
C SER A 101 19.68 23.68 3.59
N ASN A 102 20.85 24.16 3.99
CA ASN A 102 21.85 23.36 4.73
C ASN A 102 21.40 23.08 6.18
N SER A 103 20.16 22.65 6.39
CA SER A 103 19.51 22.48 7.68
C SER A 103 19.51 21.00 8.07
N THR A 104 20.19 20.68 9.17
CA THR A 104 20.28 19.33 9.75
C THR A 104 19.06 19.00 10.62
N SER A 105 17.84 19.20 10.10
CA SER A 105 16.64 18.79 10.83
C SER A 105 16.40 17.29 10.67
N THR A 106 16.19 16.58 11.78
CA THR A 106 15.80 15.16 11.78
C THR A 106 14.38 15.02 11.23
N LEU A 107 14.26 14.75 9.94
CA LEU A 107 12.96 14.62 9.28
C LEU A 107 12.44 13.19 9.48
N LYS A 108 11.19 13.09 9.93
CA LYS A 108 10.49 11.82 10.19
C LYS A 108 9.12 11.87 9.54
N TRP A 109 8.65 10.72 9.07
CA TRP A 109 7.29 10.58 8.60
C TRP A 109 6.31 10.83 9.74
N THR A 110 5.22 11.53 9.43
CA THR A 110 4.07 11.66 10.30
C THR A 110 3.45 10.27 10.50
N ASN A 111 3.11 9.94 11.75
CA ASN A 111 2.49 8.66 12.08
C ASN A 111 1.13 8.51 11.36
N HIS A 112 0.90 7.35 10.76
CA HIS A 112 -0.33 7.00 10.03
C HIS A 112 -1.47 6.61 10.98
N VAL A 113 -1.90 7.56 11.83
CA VAL A 113 -2.86 7.31 12.92
C VAL A 113 -4.25 7.00 12.38
N ALA A 114 -4.68 7.64 11.28
CA ALA A 114 -6.00 7.38 10.71
C ALA A 114 -6.09 5.95 10.18
N CYS A 115 -5.04 5.46 9.52
CA CYS A 115 -4.90 4.10 9.05
C CYS A 115 -4.98 3.10 10.22
N ASN A 116 -4.23 3.33 11.30
CA ASN A 116 -4.28 2.47 12.48
C ASN A 116 -5.69 2.44 13.11
N ARG A 117 -6.37 3.60 13.19
CA ARG A 117 -7.75 3.70 13.70
C ARG A 117 -8.78 3.03 12.78
N SER A 118 -8.53 2.96 11.47
CA SER A 118 -9.42 2.29 10.52
C SER A 118 -9.63 0.79 10.81
N TRP A 119 -8.71 0.17 11.57
CA TRP A 119 -8.83 -1.21 12.05
C TRP A 119 -9.68 -1.35 13.31
N LYS A 120 -9.78 -0.29 14.12
CA LYS A 120 -10.47 -0.30 15.42
C LYS A 120 -11.96 0.05 15.31
N CYS A 121 -12.40 0.65 14.21
CA CYS A 121 -13.82 0.98 13.97
C CYS A 121 -14.61 -0.31 13.61
N ASN A 122 -15.04 -1.06 14.62
CA ASN A 122 -16.13 -2.04 14.51
C ASN A 122 -17.44 -1.32 14.82
N LYS A 123 -18.20 -0.98 13.77
CA LYS A 123 -19.59 -0.46 13.79
C LYS A 123 -19.89 0.58 14.91
N VAL A 124 -19.96 1.86 14.57
CA VAL A 124 -21.12 2.75 14.91
C VAL A 124 -20.82 4.23 14.58
N THR A 125 -19.59 4.73 14.64
CA THR A 125 -19.31 6.12 14.22
C THR A 125 -17.87 6.29 13.77
N CYS A 126 -17.66 6.46 12.47
CA CYS A 126 -16.43 7.01 11.92
C CYS A 126 -16.88 8.01 10.85
N GLY A 127 -17.35 9.18 11.30
CA GLY A 127 -17.56 10.39 10.50
C GLY A 127 -16.41 11.35 10.74
#